data_AF-A0A7J6M050-F1
#
_entry.id   AF-A0A7J6M050-F1
#
_cell.length_a   1.000
_cell.length_b   1.000
_cell.length_c   1.000
_cell.angle_alpha   90.00
_cell.angle_beta   90.00
_cell.angle_gamma   90.00
#
_symmetry.space_group_name_H-M   'P 1'
#
loop_
_entity.id
_entity.type
_entity.pdbx_description
1 polymer ?
#
loop_
_entity_poly.entity_id
_entity_poly.type
_entity_poly.pdbx_seq_one_letter_code
_entity_poly.pdbx_strand_id
1 'polypeptide(L)'
;MSNLKAVKTRMKSVTSIQKITKAMKMVAASKLRSDEDRVVQGMPFAQPVIDFFKRLPVDEGAPKGPTTLMGLTSDKGLCGGVNSSITKRARSMIMEIEANGGTAKYIGVGGKGTAALKRLFADRFEVCMEDVQKHPWNFAQASAVAERVIRSDPDRLTILSNHFKSVISFDTWENRVITLKECREMDRGEWSKAVDQYSFEPSVFEVLNDLHDFYVANCVFGYMLDSIAAEQSARMSAMENASKNAADMIDKLELQFNKARQSKITTELCEIISGASSLPLLMLTRHLTLVLAAIALALSLEGCGGCGGCCCCCCGMCACEDHRPTQPVKSSGLRDRVLRHEQKMQILRREVEAIDCDCDHDDKESGESEEWLAWVEMHPLGWTIIACDC
;
A
#
# COMPACT_ATOMS: atom_id res chain seq x y z
N MET A 1 16.84 5.17 13.69
CA MET A 1 15.75 4.17 13.75
C MET A 1 14.53 4.72 13.02
N SER A 2 13.82 3.91 12.24
CA SER A 2 12.57 4.36 11.60
C SER A 2 11.60 4.81 12.69
N ASN A 3 11.11 6.05 12.59
CA ASN A 3 10.15 6.60 13.54
C ASN A 3 8.91 5.67 13.60
N LEU A 4 8.57 5.12 14.76
CA LEU A 4 7.40 4.24 14.99
C LEU A 4 6.11 4.85 14.42
N LYS A 5 6.00 6.19 14.51
CA LYS A 5 4.90 6.95 13.92
C LYS A 5 4.86 6.83 12.40
N ALA A 6 6.02 6.85 11.72
CA ALA A 6 6.09 6.73 10.26
C ALA A 6 5.66 5.32 9.79
N VAL A 7 6.07 4.26 10.49
CA VAL A 7 5.64 2.88 10.18
C VAL A 7 4.12 2.73 10.38
N LYS A 8 3.58 3.24 11.50
CA LYS A 8 2.14 3.24 11.78
C LYS A 8 1.34 4.00 10.72
N THR A 9 1.82 5.18 10.30
CA THR A 9 1.17 5.96 9.22
C THR A 9 1.20 5.21 7.90
N ARG A 10 2.34 4.63 7.54
CA ARG A 10 2.47 3.85 6.30
C ARG A 10 1.54 2.63 6.29
N MET A 11 1.43 1.92 7.41
CA MET A 11 0.50 0.81 7.56
C MET A 11 -0.95 1.26 7.31
N LYS A 12 -1.38 2.37 7.95
CA LYS A 12 -2.71 2.96 7.70
C LYS A 12 -2.94 3.28 6.22
N SER A 13 -1.95 3.86 5.53
CA SER A 13 -2.04 4.17 4.10
C SER A 13 -2.21 2.91 3.25
N VAL A 14 -1.43 1.85 3.50
CA VAL A 14 -1.51 0.60 2.74
C VAL A 14 -2.86 -0.11 3.00
N THR A 15 -3.35 -0.11 4.24
CA THR A 15 -4.69 -0.64 4.56
C THR A 15 -5.80 0.12 3.82
N SER A 16 -5.69 1.45 3.71
CA SER A 16 -6.64 2.25 2.91
C SER A 16 -6.59 1.86 1.43
N ILE A 17 -5.40 1.74 0.85
CA ILE A 17 -5.21 1.29 -0.53
C ILE A 17 -5.81 -0.11 -0.76
N GLN A 18 -5.65 -1.03 0.20
CA GLN A 18 -6.25 -2.36 0.14
C GLN A 18 -7.78 -2.31 0.11
N LYS A 19 -8.41 -1.46 0.95
CA LYS A 19 -9.87 -1.28 0.95
C LYS A 19 -10.36 -0.71 -0.38
N ILE A 20 -9.66 0.30 -0.92
CA ILE A 20 -9.99 0.91 -2.22
C ILE A 20 -9.89 -0.11 -3.35
N THR A 21 -8.79 -0.87 -3.41
CA THR A 21 -8.59 -1.88 -4.46
C THR A 21 -9.60 -3.02 -4.38
N LYS A 22 -9.98 -3.48 -3.17
CA LYS A 22 -11.09 -4.43 -2.98
C LYS A 22 -12.42 -3.88 -3.50
N ALA A 23 -12.75 -2.63 -3.18
CA ALA A 23 -13.96 -1.98 -3.68
C ALA A 23 -13.93 -1.84 -5.21
N MET A 24 -12.81 -1.39 -5.78
CA MET A 24 -12.63 -1.25 -7.23
C MET A 24 -12.72 -2.59 -7.96
N LYS A 25 -12.22 -3.69 -7.36
CA LYS A 25 -12.40 -5.04 -7.89
C LYS A 25 -13.90 -5.37 -8.04
N MET A 26 -14.71 -5.11 -7.00
CA MET A 26 -16.15 -5.37 -7.03
C MET A 26 -16.87 -4.48 -8.06
N VAL A 27 -16.48 -3.21 -8.17
CA VAL A 27 -17.03 -2.29 -9.19
C VAL A 27 -16.70 -2.79 -10.60
N ALA A 28 -15.46 -3.21 -10.85
CA ALA A 28 -15.06 -3.76 -12.15
C ALA A 28 -15.80 -5.07 -12.46
N ALA A 29 -15.97 -5.96 -11.47
CA ALA A 29 -16.72 -7.21 -11.63
C ALA A 29 -18.20 -6.95 -11.99
N SER A 30 -18.83 -5.97 -11.35
CA SER A 30 -20.21 -5.59 -11.65
C SER A 30 -20.36 -5.02 -13.06
N LYS A 31 -19.39 -4.21 -13.51
CA LYS A 31 -19.39 -3.64 -14.86
C LYS A 31 -19.13 -4.70 -15.92
N LEU A 32 -18.18 -5.60 -15.67
CA LEU A 32 -17.84 -6.71 -16.56
C LEU A 32 -19.09 -7.52 -16.92
N ARG A 33 -19.91 -7.92 -15.92
CA ARG A 33 -21.16 -8.65 -16.21
C ARG A 33 -22.09 -7.89 -17.15
N SER A 34 -22.28 -6.59 -16.88
CA SER A 34 -23.13 -5.76 -17.74
C SER A 34 -22.54 -5.56 -19.14
N ASP A 35 -21.21 -5.54 -19.27
CA ASP A 35 -20.53 -5.40 -20.56
C ASP A 35 -20.50 -6.73 -21.33
N GLU A 36 -20.39 -7.87 -20.64
CA GLU A 36 -20.58 -9.22 -21.22
C GLU A 36 -21.97 -9.35 -21.84
N ASP A 37 -23.02 -8.93 -21.12
CA ASP A 37 -24.40 -8.93 -21.66
C ASP A 37 -24.50 -8.07 -22.93
N ARG A 38 -23.82 -6.92 -22.97
CA ARG A 38 -23.78 -6.05 -24.15
C ARG A 38 -23.04 -6.68 -25.32
N VAL A 39 -21.94 -7.39 -25.07
CA VAL A 39 -21.22 -8.13 -26.11
C VAL A 39 -22.13 -9.22 -26.69
N VAL A 40 -22.77 -10.02 -25.84
CA VAL A 40 -23.67 -11.11 -26.26
C VAL A 40 -24.85 -10.58 -27.07
N GLN A 41 -25.42 -9.43 -26.70
CA GLN A 41 -26.55 -8.83 -27.40
C GLN A 41 -26.12 -8.04 -28.66
N GLY A 42 -24.95 -7.41 -28.65
CA GLY A 42 -24.48 -6.53 -29.71
C GLY A 42 -23.75 -7.27 -30.85
N MET A 43 -23.05 -8.35 -30.55
CA MET A 43 -22.30 -9.11 -31.57
C MET A 43 -23.21 -9.69 -32.67
N PRO A 44 -24.39 -10.26 -32.39
CA PRO A 44 -25.33 -10.72 -33.44
C PRO A 44 -25.76 -9.63 -34.42
N PHE A 45 -25.71 -8.35 -34.01
CA PHE A 45 -26.02 -7.22 -34.89
C PHE A 45 -24.84 -6.86 -35.81
N ALA A 46 -23.60 -6.86 -35.28
CA ALA A 46 -22.42 -6.48 -36.06
C ALA A 46 -21.91 -7.61 -36.98
N GLN A 47 -21.97 -8.85 -36.51
CA GLN A 47 -21.32 -9.99 -37.16
C GLN A 47 -21.78 -10.27 -38.60
N PRO A 48 -23.07 -10.23 -38.96
CA PRO A 48 -23.52 -10.56 -40.31
C PRO A 48 -22.93 -9.63 -41.39
N VAL A 49 -22.85 -8.33 -41.10
CA VAL A 49 -22.27 -7.34 -42.02
C VAL A 49 -20.76 -7.54 -42.11
N ILE A 50 -20.10 -7.78 -40.97
CA ILE A 50 -18.66 -8.05 -40.95
C ILE A 50 -18.32 -9.30 -41.77
N ASP A 51 -19.11 -10.36 -41.62
CA ASP A 51 -18.90 -11.63 -42.33
C ASP A 51 -19.22 -11.52 -43.82
N PHE A 52 -20.15 -10.65 -44.23
CA PHE A 52 -20.38 -10.32 -45.64
C PHE A 52 -19.13 -9.71 -46.27
N PHE A 53 -18.56 -8.66 -45.67
CA PHE A 53 -17.36 -8.01 -46.22
C PHE A 53 -16.11 -8.91 -46.15
N LYS A 54 -15.98 -9.79 -45.16
CA LYS A 54 -14.88 -10.77 -45.11
C LYS A 54 -14.84 -11.75 -46.28
N ARG A 55 -15.97 -11.96 -46.98
CA ARG A 55 -16.03 -12.83 -48.17
C ARG A 55 -15.44 -12.16 -49.40
N LEU A 56 -15.33 -10.82 -49.41
CA LEU A 56 -14.74 -10.11 -50.52
C LEU A 56 -13.24 -10.47 -50.57
N PRO A 57 -12.72 -10.85 -51.74
CA PRO A 57 -11.30 -11.11 -51.89
C PRO A 57 -10.56 -9.82 -51.61
N VAL A 58 -9.67 -9.86 -50.62
CA VAL A 58 -8.84 -8.71 -50.32
C VAL A 58 -7.56 -8.87 -51.12
N ASP A 59 -7.50 -8.18 -52.24
CA ASP A 59 -6.36 -8.25 -53.15
C ASP A 59 -5.09 -7.86 -52.38
N GLU A 60 -4.08 -8.74 -52.36
CA GLU A 60 -2.77 -8.44 -51.78
C GLU A 60 -2.06 -7.35 -52.61
N GLY A 61 -2.55 -7.09 -53.83
CA GLY A 61 -2.05 -6.11 -54.79
C GLY A 61 -2.56 -4.66 -54.68
N ALA A 62 -3.60 -4.34 -53.90
CA ALA A 62 -4.23 -3.00 -53.89
C ALA A 62 -4.35 -2.37 -52.48
N PRO A 63 -4.35 -1.03 -52.30
CA PRO A 63 -3.63 0.05 -52.99
C PRO A 63 -2.23 0.27 -52.35
N LYS A 64 -1.28 0.86 -53.07
CA LYS A 64 0.06 1.24 -52.54
C LYS A 64 0.04 2.53 -51.68
N GLY A 65 -1.07 2.75 -50.96
CA GLY A 65 -1.29 3.94 -50.15
C GLY A 65 -0.78 3.80 -48.72
N PRO A 66 -0.78 4.89 -47.94
CA PRO A 66 -0.55 4.84 -46.50
C PRO A 66 -1.48 3.86 -45.78
N THR A 67 -0.89 3.06 -44.88
CA THR A 67 -1.65 2.16 -44.00
C THR A 67 -2.08 2.92 -42.74
N THR A 68 -3.39 3.04 -42.52
CA THR A 68 -3.97 3.65 -41.34
C THR A 68 -4.26 2.59 -40.28
N LEU A 69 -3.68 2.77 -39.10
CA LEU A 69 -3.88 1.92 -37.93
C LEU A 69 -4.81 2.60 -36.93
N MET A 70 -5.88 1.94 -36.53
CA MET A 70 -6.82 2.44 -35.53
C MET A 70 -6.65 1.65 -34.23
N GLY A 71 -6.19 2.28 -33.16
CA GLY A 71 -6.02 1.62 -31.86
C GLY A 71 -7.20 1.88 -30.94
N LEU A 72 -7.93 0.82 -30.54
CA LEU A 72 -9.01 0.90 -29.56
C LEU A 72 -8.46 0.73 -28.15
N THR A 73 -8.34 1.83 -27.39
CA THR A 73 -7.81 1.82 -26.03
C THR A 73 -8.78 2.44 -25.03
N SER A 74 -8.49 2.25 -23.74
CA SER A 74 -9.27 2.87 -22.68
C SER A 74 -8.87 4.34 -22.44
N ASP A 75 -9.81 5.14 -21.93
CA ASP A 75 -9.52 6.44 -21.34
C ASP A 75 -8.93 6.31 -19.92
N LYS A 76 -9.27 5.21 -19.23
CA LYS A 76 -8.91 4.99 -17.83
C LYS A 76 -7.67 4.13 -17.69
N GLY A 77 -6.95 4.36 -16.59
CA GLY A 77 -5.84 3.51 -16.18
C GLY A 77 -6.31 2.25 -15.44
N LEU A 78 -5.34 1.60 -14.79
CA LEU A 78 -5.55 0.46 -13.88
C LEU A 78 -6.18 -0.79 -14.55
N CYS A 79 -6.13 -0.89 -15.88
CA CYS A 79 -6.59 -2.04 -16.67
C CYS A 79 -5.48 -3.06 -16.97
N GLY A 80 -4.43 -3.11 -16.14
CA GLY A 80 -3.29 -3.99 -16.36
C GLY A 80 -2.58 -3.74 -17.69
N GLY A 81 -2.45 -4.79 -18.51
CA GLY A 81 -1.69 -4.78 -19.77
C GLY A 81 -2.48 -4.42 -21.03
N VAL A 82 -3.80 -4.21 -20.96
CA VAL A 82 -4.71 -4.07 -22.13
C VAL A 82 -4.31 -2.91 -23.07
N ASN A 83 -4.05 -1.73 -22.51
CA ASN A 83 -3.61 -0.59 -23.33
C ASN A 83 -2.16 -0.77 -23.84
N SER A 84 -1.33 -1.47 -23.05
CA SER A 84 0.08 -1.71 -23.40
C SER A 84 0.22 -2.73 -24.52
N SER A 85 -0.63 -3.75 -24.60
CA SER A 85 -0.60 -4.74 -25.68
C SER A 85 -0.92 -4.09 -27.02
N ILE A 86 -1.98 -3.28 -27.08
CA ILE A 86 -2.38 -2.55 -28.29
C ILE A 86 -1.30 -1.54 -28.71
N THR A 87 -0.79 -0.72 -27.78
CA THR A 87 0.23 0.28 -28.13
C THR A 87 1.56 -0.34 -28.54
N LYS A 88 1.96 -1.46 -27.94
CA LYS A 88 3.14 -2.22 -28.38
C LYS A 88 2.94 -2.78 -29.79
N ARG A 89 1.79 -3.38 -30.07
CA ARG A 89 1.50 -3.95 -31.39
C ARG A 89 1.40 -2.87 -32.47
N ALA A 90 0.72 -1.76 -32.17
CA ALA A 90 0.66 -0.59 -33.05
C ALA A 90 2.07 -0.08 -33.38
N ARG A 91 2.94 0.10 -32.37
CA ARG A 91 4.33 0.52 -32.59
C ARG A 91 5.09 -0.46 -33.49
N SER A 92 4.98 -1.76 -33.25
CA SER A 92 5.63 -2.78 -34.08
C SER A 92 5.17 -2.68 -35.53
N MET A 93 3.86 -2.60 -35.78
CA MET A 93 3.34 -2.47 -37.14
C MET A 93 3.75 -1.17 -37.83
N ILE A 94 3.76 -0.04 -37.12
CA ILE A 94 4.26 1.24 -37.67
C ILE A 94 5.70 1.07 -38.15
N MET A 95 6.57 0.50 -37.29
CA MET A 95 7.97 0.26 -37.63
C MET A 95 8.14 -0.72 -38.80
N GLU A 96 7.34 -1.79 -38.85
CA GLU A 96 7.37 -2.78 -39.93
C GLU A 96 6.94 -2.17 -41.28
N ILE A 97 5.88 -1.35 -41.29
CA ILE A 97 5.38 -0.66 -42.49
C ILE A 97 6.44 0.31 -43.03
N GLU A 98 7.08 1.07 -42.13
CA GLU A 98 8.10 2.05 -42.51
C GLU A 98 9.42 1.41 -42.94
N ALA A 99 9.80 0.28 -42.33
CA ALA A 99 10.97 -0.49 -42.76
C ALA A 99 10.81 -1.00 -44.20
N ASN A 100 9.57 -1.31 -44.61
CA ASN A 100 9.23 -1.71 -45.97
C ASN A 100 9.06 -0.52 -46.94
N GLY A 101 9.34 0.71 -46.50
CA GLY A 101 9.24 1.92 -47.31
C GLY A 101 7.80 2.47 -47.46
N GLY A 102 6.84 1.94 -46.70
CA GLY A 102 5.47 2.44 -46.65
C GLY A 102 5.29 3.59 -45.65
N THR A 103 4.23 4.38 -45.84
CA THR A 103 3.82 5.41 -44.88
C THR A 103 2.74 4.88 -43.94
N ALA A 104 2.91 5.05 -42.62
CA ALA A 104 1.94 4.64 -41.62
C ALA A 104 1.23 5.85 -41.01
N LYS A 105 -0.09 5.75 -40.86
CA LYS A 105 -0.93 6.74 -40.15
C LYS A 105 -1.62 6.09 -38.97
N TYR A 106 -1.99 6.89 -37.96
CA TYR A 106 -2.60 6.38 -36.73
C TYR A 106 -3.84 7.18 -36.32
N ILE A 107 -4.90 6.44 -35.98
CA ILE A 107 -6.13 6.95 -35.38
C ILE A 107 -6.24 6.38 -33.96
N GLY A 108 -6.23 7.27 -32.97
CA GLY A 108 -6.34 6.90 -31.57
C GLY A 108 -7.78 6.97 -31.08
N VAL A 109 -8.31 5.87 -30.57
CA VAL A 109 -9.56 5.87 -29.80
C VAL A 109 -9.23 5.53 -28.35
N GLY A 110 -9.54 6.45 -27.45
CA GLY A 110 -9.14 6.42 -26.04
C GLY A 110 -7.88 7.23 -25.77
N GLY A 111 -7.87 7.94 -24.65
CA GLY A 111 -6.76 8.83 -24.27
C GLY A 111 -5.44 8.11 -23.97
N LYS A 112 -5.48 6.86 -23.46
CA LYS A 112 -4.24 6.15 -23.04
C LYS A 112 -3.39 5.67 -24.21
N GLY A 113 -4.00 5.18 -25.28
CA GLY A 113 -3.28 4.77 -26.49
C GLY A 113 -2.60 5.96 -27.16
N THR A 114 -3.36 7.05 -27.31
CA THR A 114 -2.88 8.32 -27.86
C THR A 114 -1.70 8.85 -27.06
N ALA A 115 -1.84 8.98 -25.73
CA ALA A 115 -0.76 9.50 -24.88
C ALA A 115 0.54 8.67 -24.96
N ALA A 116 0.43 7.34 -25.10
CA ALA A 116 1.59 6.45 -25.17
C ALA A 116 2.37 6.57 -26.49
N LEU A 117 1.66 6.70 -27.62
CA LEU A 117 2.28 6.73 -28.96
C LEU A 117 2.63 8.16 -29.42
N LYS A 118 1.96 9.19 -28.89
CA LYS A 118 2.17 10.59 -29.28
C LYS A 118 3.60 11.08 -29.07
N ARG A 119 4.34 10.54 -28.09
CA ARG A 119 5.75 10.91 -27.89
C ARG A 119 6.68 10.42 -29.01
N LEU A 120 6.34 9.28 -29.63
CA LEU A 120 7.19 8.62 -30.62
C LEU A 120 6.79 8.94 -32.06
N PHE A 121 5.49 9.10 -32.30
CA PHE A 121 4.90 9.12 -33.64
C PHE A 121 3.92 10.29 -33.83
N ALA A 122 4.19 11.43 -33.18
CA ALA A 122 3.29 12.60 -33.17
C ALA A 122 2.84 13.05 -34.56
N ASP A 123 3.75 12.95 -35.53
CA ASP A 123 3.62 13.29 -36.94
C ASP A 123 2.64 12.40 -37.72
N ARG A 124 2.36 11.19 -37.22
CA ARG A 124 1.53 10.19 -37.90
C ARG A 124 0.07 10.18 -37.44
N PHE A 125 -0.29 11.00 -36.45
CA PHE A 125 -1.67 11.06 -35.94
C PHE A 125 -2.58 11.86 -36.86
N GLU A 126 -3.67 11.26 -37.30
CA GLU A 126 -4.73 11.97 -38.04
C GLU A 126 -5.86 12.42 -37.11
N VAL A 127 -6.42 11.47 -36.36
CA VAL A 127 -7.59 11.71 -35.52
C VAL A 127 -7.38 11.07 -34.15
N CYS A 128 -7.69 11.82 -33.10
CA CYS A 128 -7.70 11.34 -31.72
C CYS A 128 -9.09 11.55 -31.13
N MET A 129 -9.63 10.52 -30.49
CA MET A 129 -10.92 10.57 -29.83
C MET A 129 -10.75 10.12 -28.38
N GLU A 130 -11.26 10.91 -27.45
CA GLU A 130 -11.18 10.67 -26.01
C GLU A 130 -12.58 10.70 -25.41
N ASP A 131 -12.73 10.24 -24.17
CA ASP A 131 -13.98 10.17 -23.42
C ASP A 131 -15.08 9.31 -24.06
N VAL A 132 -14.66 8.30 -24.82
CA VAL A 132 -15.55 7.40 -25.56
C VAL A 132 -16.32 6.49 -24.59
N GLN A 133 -15.72 6.17 -23.44
CA GLN A 133 -16.25 5.25 -22.43
C GLN A 133 -16.93 5.95 -21.24
N LYS A 134 -17.32 7.23 -21.38
CA LYS A 134 -18.00 7.97 -20.31
C LYS A 134 -19.41 7.45 -20.03
N HIS A 135 -20.12 7.07 -21.09
CA HIS A 135 -21.44 6.43 -21.06
C HIS A 135 -21.32 4.98 -21.54
N PRO A 136 -22.31 4.11 -21.24
CA PRO A 136 -22.36 2.78 -21.82
C PRO A 136 -22.30 2.87 -23.35
N TRP A 137 -21.41 2.07 -23.94
CA TRP A 137 -21.14 2.10 -25.37
C TRP A 137 -22.40 1.72 -26.17
N ASN A 138 -22.71 2.53 -27.17
CA ASN A 138 -23.87 2.35 -28.03
C ASN A 138 -23.52 2.55 -29.51
N PHE A 139 -24.44 2.14 -30.39
CA PHE A 139 -24.21 2.24 -31.83
C PHE A 139 -24.08 3.68 -32.32
N ALA A 140 -24.81 4.64 -31.75
CA ALA A 140 -24.71 6.04 -32.17
C ALA A 140 -23.31 6.63 -31.93
N GLN A 141 -22.66 6.25 -30.82
CA GLN A 141 -21.27 6.61 -30.56
C GLN A 141 -20.32 5.91 -31.54
N ALA A 142 -20.58 4.64 -31.87
CA ALA A 142 -19.81 3.92 -32.89
C ALA A 142 -19.93 4.59 -34.27
N SER A 143 -21.13 5.01 -34.67
CA SER A 143 -21.36 5.77 -35.90
C SER A 143 -20.62 7.10 -35.92
N ALA A 144 -20.59 7.84 -34.80
CA ALA A 144 -19.84 9.09 -34.72
C ALA A 144 -18.32 8.88 -34.82
N VAL A 145 -17.80 7.78 -34.28
CA VAL A 145 -16.39 7.39 -34.46
C VAL A 145 -16.14 6.97 -35.90
N ALA A 146 -17.01 6.15 -36.48
CA ALA A 146 -16.89 5.69 -37.86
C ALA A 146 -16.92 6.84 -38.87
N GLU A 147 -17.82 7.82 -38.70
CA GLU A 147 -17.90 9.00 -39.58
C GLU A 147 -16.56 9.75 -39.63
N ARG A 148 -15.87 9.88 -38.49
CA ARG A 148 -14.56 10.53 -38.43
C ARG A 148 -13.47 9.71 -39.12
N VAL A 149 -13.54 8.38 -39.05
CA VAL A 149 -12.63 7.46 -39.75
C VAL A 149 -12.87 7.47 -41.26
N ILE A 150 -14.14 7.53 -41.68
CA ILE A 150 -14.52 7.64 -43.10
C ILE A 150 -14.04 8.98 -43.65
N ARG A 151 -14.19 10.07 -42.87
CA ARG A 151 -13.75 11.41 -43.27
C ARG A 151 -12.23 11.53 -43.43
N SER A 152 -11.42 10.74 -42.72
CA SER A 152 -9.97 10.68 -42.95
C SER A 152 -9.60 9.92 -44.23
N ASP A 153 -10.57 9.28 -44.90
CA ASP A 153 -10.45 8.61 -46.20
C ASP A 153 -9.22 7.67 -46.32
N PRO A 154 -9.08 6.69 -45.40
CA PRO A 154 -7.93 5.80 -45.35
C PRO A 154 -7.87 4.89 -46.58
N ASP A 155 -6.68 4.72 -47.16
CA ASP A 155 -6.45 3.78 -48.27
C ASP A 155 -6.44 2.32 -47.81
N ARG A 156 -5.89 2.07 -46.61
CA ARG A 156 -5.90 0.78 -45.92
C ARG A 156 -6.20 1.00 -44.44
N LEU A 157 -7.13 0.24 -43.88
CA LEU A 157 -7.53 0.36 -42.47
C LEU A 157 -7.29 -0.95 -41.72
N THR A 158 -6.55 -0.87 -40.61
CA THR A 158 -6.43 -1.99 -39.67
C THR A 158 -6.83 -1.53 -38.27
N ILE A 159 -7.84 -2.18 -37.69
CA ILE A 159 -8.30 -1.91 -36.33
C ILE A 159 -7.63 -2.88 -35.36
N LEU A 160 -6.90 -2.32 -34.40
CA LEU A 160 -6.34 -3.03 -33.26
C LEU A 160 -7.32 -3.03 -32.11
N SER A 161 -7.76 -4.22 -31.71
CA SER A 161 -8.66 -4.41 -30.58
C SER A 161 -8.18 -5.54 -29.68
N ASN A 162 -8.70 -5.61 -28.46
CA ASN A 162 -8.53 -6.77 -27.60
C ASN A 162 -9.81 -7.59 -27.62
N HIS A 163 -9.70 -8.86 -28.03
CA HIS A 163 -10.78 -9.82 -28.01
C HIS A 163 -10.91 -10.44 -26.62
N PHE A 164 -12.11 -10.36 -26.05
CA PHE A 164 -12.43 -10.93 -24.75
C PHE A 164 -12.69 -12.44 -24.89
N LYS A 165 -11.77 -13.27 -24.39
CA LYS A 165 -11.95 -14.73 -24.35
C LYS A 165 -12.57 -15.19 -23.04
N SER A 166 -12.03 -14.70 -21.93
CA SER A 166 -12.48 -15.04 -20.60
C SER A 166 -12.13 -13.94 -19.62
N VAL A 167 -12.62 -14.07 -18.40
CA VAL A 167 -12.32 -13.17 -17.28
C VAL A 167 -10.80 -13.05 -17.00
N ILE A 168 -10.02 -14.05 -17.39
CA ILE A 168 -8.57 -14.12 -17.11
C ILE A 168 -7.74 -13.78 -18.36
N SER A 169 -8.24 -14.12 -19.55
CA SER A 169 -7.48 -14.03 -20.80
C SER A 169 -8.17 -13.15 -21.85
N PHE A 170 -7.35 -12.34 -22.50
CA PHE A 170 -7.70 -11.58 -23.69
C PHE A 170 -6.57 -11.70 -24.71
N ASP A 171 -6.91 -11.60 -25.98
CA ASP A 171 -5.96 -11.61 -27.09
C ASP A 171 -6.01 -10.27 -27.82
N THR A 172 -4.87 -9.77 -28.28
CA THR A 172 -4.85 -8.59 -29.15
C THR A 172 -4.99 -9.06 -30.60
N TRP A 173 -6.00 -8.56 -31.30
CA TRP A 173 -6.28 -8.88 -32.70
C TRP A 173 -6.00 -7.69 -33.62
N GLU A 174 -5.56 -8.03 -34.82
CA GLU A 174 -5.45 -7.12 -35.96
C GLU A 174 -6.58 -7.42 -36.93
N ASN A 175 -7.59 -6.57 -36.92
CA ASN A 175 -8.72 -6.71 -37.82
C ASN A 175 -8.50 -5.80 -39.03
N ARG A 176 -8.14 -6.39 -40.18
CA ARG A 176 -8.14 -5.67 -41.46
C ARG A 176 -9.57 -5.34 -41.83
N VAL A 177 -9.85 -4.06 -42.05
CA VAL A 177 -11.16 -3.55 -42.47
C VAL A 177 -11.03 -3.11 -43.91
N ILE A 178 -11.94 -3.59 -44.76
CA ILE A 178 -11.94 -3.24 -46.18
C ILE A 178 -12.41 -1.79 -46.32
N THR A 179 -11.60 -0.96 -46.99
CA THR A 179 -11.91 0.45 -47.21
C THR A 179 -12.79 0.65 -48.45
N LEU A 180 -13.42 1.82 -48.57
CA LEU A 180 -14.28 2.13 -49.71
C LEU A 180 -13.48 2.17 -51.03
N LYS A 181 -12.21 2.61 -50.97
CA LYS A 181 -11.30 2.62 -52.11
C LYS A 181 -10.98 1.20 -52.59
N GLU A 182 -10.61 0.31 -51.66
CA GLU A 182 -10.42 -1.11 -51.97
C GLU A 182 -11.68 -1.71 -52.62
N CYS A 183 -12.87 -1.46 -52.06
CA CYS A 183 -14.13 -1.95 -52.63
C CYS A 183 -14.38 -1.47 -54.08
N ARG A 184 -13.95 -0.26 -54.44
CA ARG A 184 -14.16 0.31 -55.78
C ARG A 184 -13.10 -0.11 -56.80
N GLU A 185 -11.90 -0.40 -56.34
CA GLU A 185 -10.78 -0.85 -57.19
C GLU A 185 -10.81 -2.35 -57.49
N MET A 186 -11.56 -3.14 -56.72
CA MET A 186 -11.76 -4.57 -56.96
C MET A 186 -12.33 -4.85 -58.37
N ASP A 187 -11.85 -5.93 -59.00
CA ASP A 187 -12.40 -6.37 -60.29
C ASP A 187 -13.87 -6.77 -60.15
N ARG A 188 -14.70 -6.29 -61.08
CA ARG A 188 -16.15 -6.57 -61.12
C ARG A 188 -16.43 -8.06 -61.21
N GLY A 189 -15.55 -8.83 -61.86
CA GLY A 189 -15.67 -10.29 -61.96
C GLY A 189 -15.48 -11.02 -60.63
N GLU A 190 -14.62 -10.51 -59.76
CA GLU A 190 -14.39 -11.07 -58.41
C GLU A 190 -15.47 -10.64 -57.43
N TRP A 191 -15.88 -9.36 -57.52
CA TRP A 191 -17.00 -8.82 -56.77
C TRP A 191 -18.28 -9.60 -57.04
N SER A 192 -18.58 -9.88 -58.33
CA SER A 192 -19.74 -10.68 -58.73
C SER A 192 -19.72 -12.10 -58.15
N LYS A 193 -18.55 -12.76 -58.05
CA LYS A 193 -18.44 -14.11 -57.49
C LYS A 193 -18.67 -14.16 -55.98
N ALA A 194 -18.12 -13.19 -55.25
CA ALA A 194 -18.26 -13.11 -53.79
C ALA A 194 -19.71 -12.79 -53.38
N VAL A 195 -20.42 -12.08 -54.24
CA VAL A 195 -21.72 -11.47 -53.94
C VAL A 195 -22.89 -12.17 -54.65
N ASP A 196 -22.62 -13.15 -55.53
CA ASP A 196 -23.61 -13.90 -56.35
C ASP A 196 -24.74 -14.56 -55.55
N GLN A 197 -24.51 -14.83 -54.27
CA GLN A 197 -25.50 -15.43 -53.36
C GLN A 197 -26.57 -14.45 -52.88
N TYR A 198 -26.43 -13.15 -53.15
CA TYR A 198 -27.28 -12.10 -52.65
C TYR A 198 -27.97 -11.36 -53.80
N SER A 199 -29.29 -11.19 -53.69
CA SER A 199 -30.05 -10.29 -54.55
C SER A 199 -30.10 -8.92 -53.86
N PHE A 200 -29.60 -7.88 -54.53
CA PHE A 200 -29.62 -6.50 -54.02
C PHE A 200 -30.81 -5.76 -54.58
N GLU A 201 -31.54 -5.09 -53.68
CA GLU A 201 -32.61 -4.16 -54.00
C GLU A 201 -32.39 -2.92 -53.12
N PRO A 202 -31.94 -1.75 -53.64
CA PRO A 202 -31.66 -1.36 -55.02
C PRO A 202 -30.29 -1.85 -55.55
N SER A 203 -29.81 -1.29 -56.68
CA SER A 203 -28.58 -1.78 -57.32
C SER A 203 -27.35 -1.66 -56.40
N VAL A 204 -26.44 -2.63 -56.51
CA VAL A 204 -25.21 -2.71 -55.72
C VAL A 204 -24.46 -1.38 -55.64
N PHE A 205 -24.25 -0.73 -56.78
CA PHE A 205 -23.40 0.46 -56.86
C PHE A 205 -24.03 1.67 -56.18
N GLU A 206 -25.37 1.68 -56.04
CA GLU A 206 -26.10 2.70 -55.29
C GLU A 206 -26.01 2.45 -53.78
N VAL A 207 -26.14 1.18 -53.36
CA VAL A 207 -26.15 0.79 -51.93
C VAL A 207 -24.74 0.70 -51.32
N LEU A 208 -23.71 0.53 -52.13
CA LEU A 208 -22.35 0.22 -51.66
C LEU A 208 -21.81 1.26 -50.66
N ASN A 209 -22.07 2.55 -50.88
CA ASN A 209 -21.57 3.60 -49.97
C ASN A 209 -22.26 3.50 -48.60
N ASP A 210 -23.59 3.44 -48.59
CA ASP A 210 -24.39 3.34 -47.35
C ASP A 210 -24.07 2.04 -46.59
N LEU A 211 -23.88 0.94 -47.33
CA LEU A 211 -23.52 -0.35 -46.77
C LEU A 211 -22.10 -0.35 -46.20
N HIS A 212 -21.16 0.33 -46.86
CA HIS A 212 -19.78 0.47 -46.37
C HIS A 212 -19.73 1.31 -45.10
N ASP A 213 -20.46 2.43 -45.05
CA ASP A 213 -20.56 3.26 -43.86
C ASP A 213 -21.14 2.46 -42.68
N PHE A 214 -22.18 1.66 -42.95
CA PHE A 214 -22.77 0.76 -41.96
C PHE A 214 -21.80 -0.35 -41.53
N TYR A 215 -20.99 -0.88 -42.44
CA TYR A 215 -19.96 -1.88 -42.14
C TYR A 215 -18.87 -1.33 -41.22
N VAL A 216 -18.30 -0.16 -41.52
CA VAL A 216 -17.27 0.45 -40.68
C VAL A 216 -17.84 0.76 -39.28
N ALA A 217 -19.07 1.27 -39.20
CA ALA A 217 -19.75 1.48 -37.92
C ALA A 217 -19.91 0.18 -37.12
N ASN A 218 -20.28 -0.93 -37.77
CA ASN A 218 -20.42 -2.24 -37.12
C ASN A 218 -19.07 -2.83 -36.67
N CYS A 219 -18.01 -2.70 -37.47
CA CYS A 219 -16.66 -3.09 -37.07
C CYS A 219 -16.24 -2.36 -35.79
N VAL A 220 -16.35 -1.03 -35.79
CA VAL A 220 -16.00 -0.21 -34.61
C VAL A 220 -16.89 -0.57 -33.42
N PHE A 221 -18.19 -0.77 -33.63
CA PHE A 221 -19.14 -1.13 -32.58
C PHE A 221 -18.76 -2.46 -31.90
N GLY A 222 -18.62 -3.54 -32.67
CA GLY A 222 -18.31 -4.87 -32.15
C GLY A 222 -16.92 -4.95 -31.52
N TYR A 223 -15.90 -4.45 -32.20
CA TYR A 223 -14.52 -4.50 -31.67
C TYR A 223 -14.33 -3.66 -30.41
N MET A 224 -15.08 -2.55 -30.27
CA MET A 224 -15.06 -1.76 -29.05
C MET A 224 -15.79 -2.45 -27.89
N LEU A 225 -16.91 -3.13 -28.14
CA LEU A 225 -17.61 -3.92 -27.11
C LEU A 225 -16.68 -4.99 -26.50
N ASP A 226 -16.01 -5.76 -27.35
CA ASP A 226 -15.03 -6.76 -26.92
C ASP A 226 -13.88 -6.13 -26.12
N SER A 227 -13.36 -5.00 -26.61
CA SER A 227 -12.26 -4.30 -25.94
C SER A 227 -12.67 -3.73 -24.57
N ILE A 228 -13.91 -3.27 -24.41
CA ILE A 228 -14.44 -2.79 -23.12
C ILE A 228 -14.57 -3.96 -22.13
N ALA A 229 -15.08 -5.11 -22.56
CA ALA A 229 -15.16 -6.31 -21.72
C ALA A 229 -13.77 -6.78 -21.28
N ALA A 230 -12.81 -6.86 -22.22
CA ALA A 230 -11.41 -7.18 -21.93
C ALA A 230 -10.74 -6.18 -20.97
N GLU A 231 -11.09 -4.90 -21.07
CA GLU A 231 -10.60 -3.87 -20.15
C GLU A 231 -11.12 -4.08 -18.72
N GLN A 232 -12.42 -4.36 -18.55
CA GLN A 232 -12.97 -4.60 -17.20
C GLN A 232 -12.42 -5.87 -16.57
N SER A 233 -12.24 -6.94 -17.34
CA SER A 233 -11.67 -8.20 -16.84
C SER A 233 -10.22 -8.02 -16.38
N ALA A 234 -9.40 -7.33 -17.18
CA ALA A 234 -8.02 -7.02 -16.82
C ALA A 234 -7.93 -6.05 -15.62
N ARG A 235 -8.85 -5.08 -15.52
CA ARG A 235 -8.94 -4.20 -14.35
C ARG A 235 -9.27 -4.98 -13.08
N MET A 236 -10.24 -5.90 -13.15
CA MET A 236 -10.59 -6.74 -12.02
C MET A 236 -9.38 -7.56 -11.54
N SER A 237 -8.64 -8.16 -12.47
CA SER A 237 -7.42 -8.93 -12.19
C SER A 237 -6.30 -8.06 -11.61
N ALA A 238 -6.11 -6.85 -12.15
CA ALA A 238 -5.12 -5.90 -11.63
C ALA A 238 -5.45 -5.46 -10.19
N MET A 239 -6.73 -5.22 -9.88
CA MET A 239 -7.17 -4.86 -8.53
C MET A 239 -7.04 -6.02 -7.55
N GLU A 240 -7.29 -7.26 -7.98
CA GLU A 240 -7.06 -8.45 -7.16
C GLU A 240 -5.59 -8.59 -6.77
N ASN A 241 -4.68 -8.47 -7.74
CA ASN A 241 -3.24 -8.55 -7.49
C ASN A 241 -2.77 -7.39 -6.59
N ALA A 242 -3.29 -6.18 -6.79
CA ALA A 242 -2.99 -5.05 -5.92
C ALA A 242 -3.46 -5.27 -4.47
N SER A 243 -4.64 -5.86 -4.26
CA SER A 243 -5.15 -6.17 -2.91
C SER A 243 -4.33 -7.27 -2.22
N LYS A 244 -3.86 -8.28 -2.96
CA LYS A 244 -2.99 -9.35 -2.42
C LYS A 244 -1.62 -8.76 -2.04
N ASN A 245 -1.00 -8.00 -2.94
CA ASN A 245 0.27 -7.32 -2.65
C ASN A 245 0.19 -6.35 -1.46
N ALA A 246 -0.96 -5.68 -1.29
CA ALA A 246 -1.19 -4.83 -0.13
C ALA A 246 -1.33 -5.63 1.17
N ALA A 247 -1.93 -6.83 1.14
CA ALA A 247 -2.01 -7.73 2.30
C ALA A 247 -0.60 -8.13 2.76
N ASP A 248 0.22 -8.66 1.84
CA ASP A 248 1.59 -9.08 2.13
C ASP A 248 2.46 -7.93 2.67
N MET A 249 2.19 -6.70 2.22
CA MET A 249 2.89 -5.51 2.71
C MET A 249 2.45 -5.10 4.12
N ILE A 250 1.17 -5.26 4.45
CA ILE A 250 0.66 -5.00 5.80
C ILE A 250 1.32 -5.97 6.78
N ASP A 251 1.35 -7.27 6.47
CA ASP A 251 1.94 -8.29 7.34
C ASP A 251 3.43 -8.00 7.63
N LYS A 252 4.18 -7.60 6.59
CA LYS A 252 5.59 -7.19 6.75
C LYS A 252 5.76 -5.93 7.60
N LEU A 253 4.89 -4.94 7.41
CA LEU A 253 4.93 -3.69 8.18
C LEU A 253 4.55 -3.92 9.63
N GLU A 254 3.64 -4.85 9.91
CA GLU A 254 3.21 -5.23 11.25
C GLU A 254 4.35 -5.90 12.03
N LEU A 255 5.05 -6.86 11.41
CA LEU A 255 6.25 -7.46 12.01
C LEU A 255 7.33 -6.41 12.32
N GLN A 256 7.56 -5.47 11.40
CA GLN A 256 8.51 -4.37 11.61
C GLN A 256 8.06 -3.43 12.74
N PHE A 257 6.76 -3.13 12.81
CA PHE A 257 6.19 -2.29 13.85
C PHE A 257 6.33 -2.92 15.24
N ASN A 258 6.02 -4.22 15.37
CA ASN A 258 6.12 -4.95 16.62
C ASN A 258 7.59 -5.04 17.09
N LYS A 259 8.52 -5.32 16.19
CA LYS A 259 9.96 -5.32 16.50
C LYS A 259 10.46 -3.93 16.95
N ALA A 260 10.04 -2.87 16.26
CA ALA A 260 10.41 -1.50 16.63
C ALA A 260 9.78 -1.08 17.96
N ARG A 261 8.54 -1.49 18.23
CA ARG A 261 7.85 -1.25 19.51
C ARG A 261 8.59 -1.93 20.67
N GLN A 262 8.97 -3.20 20.53
CA GLN A 262 9.74 -3.92 21.54
C GLN A 262 11.12 -3.30 21.77
N SER A 263 11.82 -2.92 20.70
CA SER A 263 13.10 -2.21 20.81
C SER A 263 12.96 -0.87 21.51
N LYS A 264 11.84 -0.16 21.31
CA LYS A 264 11.57 1.10 22.00
C LYS A 264 11.31 0.89 23.49
N ILE A 265 10.43 -0.05 23.85
CA ILE A 265 10.12 -0.39 25.26
C ILE A 265 11.39 -0.80 26.00
N THR A 266 12.21 -1.68 25.41
CA THR A 266 13.47 -2.12 26.01
C THR A 266 14.46 -0.97 26.18
N THR A 267 14.55 -0.04 25.22
CA THR A 267 15.41 1.15 25.35
C THR A 267 14.92 2.07 26.47
N GLU A 268 13.62 2.37 26.53
CA GLU A 268 13.03 3.19 27.60
C GLU A 268 13.25 2.56 28.98
N LEU A 269 13.07 1.23 29.12
CA LEU A 269 13.36 0.50 30.35
C LEU A 269 14.86 0.56 30.73
N CYS A 270 15.77 0.38 29.76
CA CYS A 270 17.21 0.50 30.00
C CYS A 270 17.60 1.93 30.43
N GLU A 271 16.98 2.96 29.86
CA GLU A 271 17.18 4.35 30.24
C GLU A 271 16.72 4.61 31.69
N ILE A 272 15.56 4.07 32.10
CA ILE A 272 15.05 4.18 33.48
C ILE A 272 16.00 3.49 34.47
N ILE A 273 16.43 2.25 34.19
CA ILE A 273 17.35 1.51 35.06
C ILE A 273 18.72 2.20 35.15
N SER A 274 19.24 2.72 34.03
CA SER A 274 20.49 3.48 34.01
C SER A 274 20.37 4.80 34.78
N GLY A 275 19.24 5.49 34.66
CA GLY A 275 18.94 6.70 35.44
C GLY A 275 18.85 6.41 36.95
N ALA A 276 18.12 5.36 37.34
CA ALA A 276 17.97 4.95 38.74
C ALA A 276 19.30 4.51 39.37
N SER A 277 20.16 3.79 38.62
CA SER A 277 21.48 3.37 39.09
C SER A 277 22.52 4.50 39.13
N SER A 278 22.30 5.58 38.36
CA SER A 278 23.16 6.77 38.39
C SER A 278 22.89 7.69 39.59
N LEU A 279 21.75 7.52 40.29
CA LEU A 279 21.50 8.16 41.58
C LEU A 279 22.41 7.47 42.62
N PRO A 280 23.41 8.16 43.17
CA PRO A 280 24.37 7.51 44.05
C PRO A 280 23.68 7.04 45.33
N LEU A 281 23.46 5.72 45.43
CA LEU A 281 23.34 4.96 46.69
C LEU A 281 24.51 5.24 47.67
N LEU A 282 25.54 5.94 47.21
CA LEU A 282 26.61 6.56 47.99
C LEU A 282 26.11 7.62 49.00
N MET A 283 24.95 8.26 48.79
CA MET A 283 24.32 9.13 49.81
C MET A 283 23.72 8.31 50.96
N LEU A 284 23.06 7.19 50.67
CA LEU A 284 22.46 6.33 51.70
C LEU A 284 23.52 5.56 52.51
N THR A 285 24.55 5.04 51.84
CA THR A 285 25.61 4.25 52.52
C THR A 285 26.50 5.11 53.42
N ARG A 286 26.78 6.38 53.05
CA ARG A 286 27.48 7.32 53.94
C ARG A 286 26.65 7.70 55.17
N HIS A 287 25.34 7.88 55.02
CA HIS A 287 24.48 8.17 56.16
C HIS A 287 24.29 6.96 57.09
N LEU A 288 24.10 5.75 56.54
CA LEU A 288 23.97 4.54 57.38
C LEU A 288 25.27 4.23 58.14
N THR A 289 26.43 4.38 57.51
CA THR A 289 27.72 4.15 58.19
C THR A 289 27.98 5.19 59.28
N LEU A 290 27.62 6.46 59.07
CA LEU A 290 27.69 7.49 60.12
C LEU A 290 26.71 7.23 61.28
N VAL A 291 25.49 6.77 60.99
CA VAL A 291 24.49 6.45 62.02
C VAL A 291 24.90 5.20 62.81
N LEU A 292 25.37 4.13 62.15
CA LEU A 292 25.88 2.93 62.81
C LEU A 292 27.14 3.23 63.63
N ALA A 293 28.05 4.09 63.14
CA ALA A 293 29.20 4.54 63.91
C ALA A 293 28.78 5.36 65.14
N ALA A 294 27.78 6.23 65.02
CA ALA A 294 27.24 7.00 66.14
C ALA A 294 26.55 6.11 67.19
N ILE A 295 25.80 5.10 66.76
CA ILE A 295 25.16 4.11 67.65
C ILE A 295 26.22 3.24 68.35
N ALA A 296 27.25 2.79 67.64
CA ALA A 296 28.36 2.03 68.22
C ALA A 296 29.16 2.86 69.25
N LEU A 297 29.36 4.15 68.98
CA LEU A 297 30.01 5.08 69.91
C LEU A 297 29.14 5.33 71.16
N ALA A 298 27.81 5.43 70.99
CA ALA A 298 26.88 5.61 72.10
C ALA A 298 26.81 4.35 73.00
N LEU A 299 26.75 3.16 72.41
CA LEU A 299 26.76 1.88 73.15
C LEU A 299 28.10 1.62 73.87
N SER A 300 29.22 2.11 73.32
CA SER A 300 30.53 2.00 73.98
C SER A 300 30.68 2.94 75.19
N LEU A 301 29.90 4.02 75.26
CA LEU A 301 29.89 4.97 76.37
C LEU A 301 28.93 4.56 77.51
N GLU A 302 27.96 3.69 77.24
CA GLU A 302 27.05 3.13 78.25
C GLU A 302 27.62 1.87 78.95
N GLY A 303 28.74 1.33 78.47
CA GLY A 303 29.39 0.14 79.03
C GLY A 303 30.26 0.36 80.28
N CYS A 304 30.33 1.57 80.84
CA CYS A 304 31.17 1.84 82.02
C CYS A 304 30.43 2.71 83.04
N GLY A 305 29.55 2.09 83.83
CA GLY A 305 28.76 2.81 84.81
C GLY A 305 27.94 1.92 85.74
N GLY A 306 28.58 0.99 86.44
CA GLY A 306 28.02 0.44 87.68
C GLY A 306 28.12 -1.07 87.87
N CYS A 307 29.27 -1.55 88.37
CA CYS A 307 29.26 -2.67 89.29
C CYS A 307 30.08 -2.31 90.54
N GLY A 308 29.38 -1.98 91.62
CA GLY A 308 29.92 -1.93 92.96
C GLY A 308 29.43 -3.15 93.74
N GLY A 309 30.35 -4.01 94.17
CA GLY A 309 30.14 -4.95 95.28
C GLY A 309 30.16 -6.45 94.95
N CYS A 310 31.26 -7.11 95.34
CA CYS A 310 31.49 -8.56 95.57
C CYS A 310 31.34 -9.50 94.36
N CYS A 311 32.18 -10.52 94.10
CA CYS A 311 33.08 -11.29 94.95
C CYS A 311 34.12 -12.05 94.09
N CYS A 312 35.35 -12.14 94.60
CA CYS A 312 36.33 -13.24 94.52
C CYS A 312 36.76 -13.93 93.20
N CYS A 313 38.09 -13.93 93.05
CA CYS A 313 38.98 -15.03 92.61
C CYS A 313 39.01 -15.44 91.13
N CYS A 314 40.04 -14.97 90.41
CA CYS A 314 41.19 -15.81 90.01
C CYS A 314 42.20 -15.00 89.18
N CYS A 315 43.47 -15.00 89.64
CA CYS A 315 44.74 -14.83 88.91
C CYS A 315 44.86 -13.67 87.89
N GLY A 316 45.76 -12.70 87.97
CA GLY A 316 47.02 -12.53 88.69
C GLY A 316 47.85 -11.48 87.91
N MET A 317 48.54 -10.60 88.63
CA MET A 317 49.40 -9.47 88.17
C MET A 317 48.71 -8.27 87.49
N CYS A 318 48.36 -7.27 88.31
CA CYS A 318 48.37 -5.86 87.92
C CYS A 318 49.45 -5.14 88.72
N ALA A 319 50.34 -4.42 88.03
CA ALA A 319 51.05 -3.28 88.58
C ALA A 319 50.23 -2.03 88.23
N CYS A 320 49.79 -1.30 89.25
CA CYS A 320 49.14 0.01 89.11
C CYS A 320 50.16 1.10 89.41
N GLU A 321 50.16 2.20 88.65
CA GLU A 321 50.62 3.51 89.11
C GLU A 321 49.70 4.63 88.56
N ASP A 322 48.90 5.17 89.47
CA ASP A 322 48.61 6.58 89.81
C ASP A 322 48.15 7.69 88.81
N HIS A 323 46.93 8.17 89.12
CA HIS A 323 46.45 9.57 89.32
C HIS A 323 46.56 10.66 88.23
N ARG A 324 45.38 11.16 87.75
CA ARG A 324 44.75 12.45 88.14
C ARG A 324 43.39 12.72 87.45
N PRO A 325 42.51 13.60 88.00
CA PRO A 325 41.15 13.82 87.50
C PRO A 325 41.03 15.05 86.57
N THR A 326 40.14 15.00 85.56
CA THR A 326 39.68 16.18 84.81
C THR A 326 38.17 16.12 84.48
N GLN A 327 37.57 17.31 84.41
CA GLN A 327 36.16 17.69 84.57
C GLN A 327 35.10 17.12 83.59
N PRO A 328 33.79 17.20 83.92
CA PRO A 328 32.73 16.68 83.04
C PRO A 328 32.42 17.66 81.89
N VAL A 329 32.33 17.13 80.66
CA VAL A 329 31.96 17.89 79.45
C VAL A 329 30.44 17.84 79.23
N LYS A 330 29.85 19.01 78.94
CA LYS A 330 28.40 19.25 78.75
C LYS A 330 27.82 18.44 77.57
N SER A 331 26.79 17.64 77.84
CA SER A 331 26.09 16.75 76.89
C SER A 331 24.90 17.39 76.14
N SER A 332 24.67 18.70 76.27
CA SER A 332 23.45 19.36 75.73
C SER A 332 23.44 19.58 74.21
N GLY A 333 24.59 19.60 73.54
CA GLY A 333 24.67 19.93 72.10
C GLY A 333 24.50 18.75 71.13
N LEU A 334 24.42 17.50 71.63
CA LEU A 334 24.27 16.31 70.78
C LEU A 334 22.79 15.97 70.53
N ARG A 335 21.93 16.07 71.56
CA ARG A 335 20.49 15.80 71.45
C ARG A 335 19.80 16.70 70.43
N ASP A 336 20.11 18.00 70.44
CA ASP A 336 19.54 18.96 69.48
C ASP A 336 19.98 18.70 68.04
N ARG A 337 21.13 18.08 67.82
CA ARG A 337 21.59 17.69 66.48
C ARG A 337 20.89 16.42 65.99
N VAL A 338 20.62 15.47 66.88
CA VAL A 338 19.86 14.25 66.56
C VAL A 338 18.40 14.59 66.23
N LEU A 339 17.75 15.43 67.03
CA LEU A 339 16.37 15.88 66.78
C LEU A 339 16.21 16.64 65.46
N ARG A 340 17.17 17.51 65.10
CA ARG A 340 17.19 18.18 63.79
C ARG A 340 17.43 17.21 62.63
N HIS A 341 18.07 16.06 62.88
CA HIS A 341 18.29 15.03 61.86
C HIS A 341 17.05 14.13 61.69
N GLU A 342 16.36 13.79 62.78
CA GLU A 342 15.07 13.07 62.71
C GLU A 342 14.02 13.87 61.95
N GLN A 343 13.94 15.18 62.19
CA GLN A 343 13.02 16.04 61.44
C GLN A 343 13.34 16.08 59.94
N LYS A 344 14.62 16.08 59.54
CA LYS A 344 15.02 16.02 58.13
C LYS A 344 14.71 14.67 57.48
N MET A 345 14.86 13.57 58.21
CA MET A 345 14.51 12.23 57.74
C MET A 345 12.99 12.05 57.60
N GLN A 346 12.18 12.67 58.47
CA GLN A 346 10.72 12.68 58.32
C GLN A 346 10.25 13.49 57.10
N ILE A 347 10.96 14.57 56.76
CA ILE A 347 10.66 15.36 55.55
C ILE A 347 10.98 14.55 54.29
N LEU A 348 12.16 13.91 54.22
CA LEU A 348 12.54 13.05 53.09
C LEU A 348 11.60 11.85 52.93
N ARG A 349 11.12 11.27 54.03
CA ARG A 349 10.16 10.16 53.98
C ARG A 349 8.81 10.61 53.41
N ARG A 350 8.35 11.81 53.77
CA ARG A 350 7.14 12.42 53.17
C ARG A 350 7.32 12.79 51.70
N GLU A 351 8.51 13.23 51.29
CA GLU A 351 8.80 13.52 49.88
C GLU A 351 8.84 12.25 49.02
N VAL A 352 9.30 11.13 49.57
CA VAL A 352 9.29 9.82 48.88
C VAL A 352 7.88 9.21 48.87
N GLU A 353 7.10 9.35 49.94
CA GLU A 353 5.68 8.94 49.97
C GLU A 353 4.79 9.83 49.09
N ALA A 354 5.21 11.05 48.76
CA ALA A 354 4.52 11.95 47.82
C ALA A 354 4.81 11.67 46.34
N ILE A 355 5.70 10.71 46.04
CA ILE A 355 5.85 10.15 44.69
C ILE A 355 4.74 9.11 44.51
N ASP A 356 3.50 9.58 44.51
CA ASP A 356 2.34 8.79 44.09
C ASP A 356 2.30 8.81 42.55
N CYS A 357 2.09 7.62 42.00
CA CYS A 357 1.93 7.40 40.57
C CYS A 357 0.72 8.18 40.02
N ASP A 358 0.97 9.16 39.17
CA ASP A 358 -0.04 9.69 38.24
C ASP A 358 -0.34 8.64 37.16
N CYS A 359 -1.17 7.66 37.52
CA CYS A 359 -1.83 6.76 36.60
C CYS A 359 -3.25 7.30 36.36
N ASP A 360 -3.39 8.33 35.52
CA ASP A 360 -4.71 8.79 35.05
C ASP A 360 -5.41 7.65 34.30
N HIS A 361 -6.48 7.16 34.91
CA HIS A 361 -7.44 6.20 34.37
C HIS A 361 -8.47 6.97 33.53
N ASP A 362 -8.25 7.06 32.22
CA ASP A 362 -9.29 7.35 31.25
C ASP A 362 -8.98 6.59 29.96
N ASP A 363 -9.50 5.36 29.86
CA ASP A 363 -9.96 4.73 28.61
C ASP A 363 -10.50 3.32 28.93
N LYS A 364 -11.78 3.24 29.29
CA LYS A 364 -12.55 1.99 29.17
C LYS A 364 -13.00 1.85 27.72
N GLU A 365 -12.34 1.00 26.96
CA GLU A 365 -12.99 0.04 26.04
C GLU A 365 -11.97 -0.85 25.34
N SER A 366 -12.36 -2.12 25.15
CA SER A 366 -11.69 -3.21 24.43
C SER A 366 -10.58 -4.02 25.15
N GLY A 367 -11.01 -5.13 25.76
CA GLY A 367 -10.56 -6.50 25.44
C GLY A 367 -9.07 -6.86 25.53
N GLU A 368 -8.75 -7.66 26.55
CA GLU A 368 -7.62 -8.61 26.65
C GLU A 368 -6.19 -8.04 26.59
N SER A 369 -5.65 -7.72 27.77
CA SER A 369 -4.22 -7.87 28.04
C SER A 369 -3.99 -8.26 29.50
N GLU A 370 -3.40 -9.43 29.73
CA GLU A 370 -2.88 -9.86 31.03
C GLU A 370 -1.81 -8.87 31.51
N GLU A 371 -2.08 -8.17 32.61
CA GLU A 371 -1.13 -7.28 33.27
C GLU A 371 -0.31 -8.05 34.30
N TRP A 372 1.02 -8.03 34.13
CA TRP A 372 1.97 -8.55 35.11
C TRP A 372 2.27 -7.48 36.16
N LEU A 373 1.84 -7.71 37.40
CA LEU A 373 2.21 -6.88 38.55
C LEU A 373 3.49 -7.43 39.19
N ALA A 374 4.61 -6.72 39.04
CA ALA A 374 5.82 -6.99 39.80
C ALA A 374 5.84 -6.13 41.07
N TRP A 375 5.85 -6.77 42.24
CA TRP A 375 6.09 -6.10 43.52
C TRP A 375 7.52 -6.33 43.98
N VAL A 376 8.15 -5.29 44.52
CA VAL A 376 9.51 -5.34 45.05
C VAL A 376 9.41 -5.28 46.57
N GLU A 377 9.67 -6.42 47.22
CA GLU A 377 9.64 -6.52 48.69
C GLU A 377 11.06 -6.39 49.26
N MET A 378 11.21 -5.55 50.28
CA MET A 378 12.51 -5.19 50.85
C MET A 378 12.83 -6.07 52.06
N HIS A 379 13.83 -6.96 51.93
CA HIS A 379 14.33 -7.78 53.04
C HIS A 379 15.69 -7.28 53.56
N PRO A 380 16.02 -7.56 54.84
CA PRO A 380 17.23 -7.05 55.50
C PRO A 380 18.56 -7.55 54.93
N LEU A 381 18.57 -8.44 53.93
CA LEU A 381 19.79 -9.00 53.31
C LEU A 381 19.88 -8.82 51.79
N GLY A 382 18.95 -8.07 51.15
CA GLY A 382 19.00 -7.80 49.71
C GLY A 382 17.61 -7.66 49.07
N TRP A 383 17.60 -7.23 47.80
CA TRP A 383 16.41 -7.08 46.98
C TRP A 383 16.10 -8.40 46.27
N THR A 384 14.90 -8.94 46.44
CA THR A 384 14.45 -10.13 45.71
C THR A 384 13.25 -9.75 44.86
N ILE A 385 13.34 -9.99 43.55
CA ILE A 385 12.19 -9.84 42.65
C ILE A 385 11.35 -11.11 42.79
N ILE A 386 10.15 -10.98 43.33
CA ILE A 386 9.19 -12.08 43.39
C ILE A 386 8.22 -11.87 42.23
N ALA A 387 8.35 -12.67 41.17
CA ALA A 387 7.31 -12.81 40.17
C ALA A 387 6.26 -13.78 40.73
N CYS A 388 5.01 -13.31 40.88
CA CYS A 388 3.89 -14.19 41.16
C CYS A 388 3.24 -14.54 39.82
N ASP A 389 3.34 -15.81 39.41
CA ASP A 389 2.48 -16.37 38.37
C ASP A 389 1.06 -16.46 38.93
N CYS A 390 0.07 -16.00 38.17
CA CYS A 390 -1.33 -16.41 38.30
C CYS A 390 -1.62 -17.47 37.23
#